data_AF-A0A2V2VLU3-F1
#
_entry.id   AF-A0A2V2VLU3-F1
#
_cell.length_a   1.000
_cell.length_b   1.000
_cell.length_c   1.000
_cell.angle_alpha   90.00
_cell.angle_beta   90.00
_cell.angle_gamma   90.00
#
_symmetry.space_group_name_H-M   'P 1'
#
loop_
_entity.id
_entity.type
_entity.pdbx_description
1 polymer ?
#
loop_
_entity_poly.entity_id
_entity_poly.type
_entity_poly.pdbx_seq_one_letter_code
_entity_poly.pdbx_strand_id
1 'polypeptide(L)'
;MKRINAIESNREEARERQPSVFCERSKHETGKMTKQLERRSGTTLDEIERALEAKKRESSALQAGRESRNWEYEHTLEKTRTRKQDEESASERLRQAMQQLEQGRSLRQSAIETKEQQLEMVQLDRARGREAVMRERHSIEAVRRTVREERRGQRRQWIHQVKEMNAKFPEQVRPLAEERKKEREQAKAKEDAAERALAADIKMIEEYLPRLISLEDIPVNPEETDIIRRQFDEVFAQEEQTYLAGAEEERARKEKLGRGLEVYRQRMRDEYVAKKKWKTA
;
A
#
# COMPACT_ATOMS: atom_id res chain seq x y z
N MET A 1 76.23 75.04 83.06
CA MET A 1 75.09 74.65 82.21
C MET A 1 75.22 75.06 80.73
N LYS A 2 75.42 76.34 80.36
CA LYS A 2 75.39 76.74 78.93
C LYS A 2 76.52 76.21 78.02
N ARG A 3 77.75 75.98 78.53
CA ARG A 3 78.90 75.50 77.71
C ARG A 3 78.92 73.98 77.49
N ILE A 4 78.39 73.19 78.42
CA ILE A 4 78.33 71.72 78.32
C ILE A 4 77.30 71.32 77.26
N ASN A 5 76.11 71.96 77.29
CA ASN A 5 75.07 71.76 76.27
C ASN A 5 75.56 72.08 74.84
N ALA A 6 76.45 73.05 74.67
CA ALA A 6 77.00 73.40 73.35
C ALA A 6 78.00 72.35 72.82
N ILE A 7 78.76 71.69 73.70
CA ILE A 7 79.68 70.61 73.32
C ILE A 7 78.90 69.33 73.02
N GLU A 8 77.89 69.00 73.83
CA GLU A 8 76.99 67.87 73.58
C GLU A 8 76.23 68.07 72.27
N SER A 9 75.64 69.25 72.04
CA SER A 9 74.97 69.59 70.78
C SER A 9 75.88 69.47 69.55
N ASN A 10 77.13 69.97 69.61
CA ASN A 10 78.07 69.80 68.49
C ASN A 10 78.51 68.35 68.28
N ARG A 11 78.64 67.56 69.35
CA ARG A 11 79.03 66.15 69.26
C ARG A 11 77.90 65.28 68.73
N GLU A 12 76.66 65.65 69.04
CA GLU A 12 75.43 65.04 68.53
C GLU A 12 75.23 65.42 67.06
N GLU A 13 75.41 66.69 66.69
CA GLU A 13 75.44 67.12 65.27
C GLU A 13 76.53 66.40 64.47
N ALA A 14 77.74 66.21 65.02
CA ALA A 14 78.80 65.50 64.33
C ALA A 14 78.50 64.00 64.15
N ARG A 15 77.84 63.37 65.15
CA ARG A 15 77.37 61.98 65.06
C ARG A 15 76.25 61.80 64.06
N GLU A 16 75.40 62.80 63.87
CA GLU A 16 74.32 62.79 62.88
C GLU A 16 74.83 63.08 61.46
N ARG A 17 75.86 63.94 61.33
CA ARG A 17 76.48 64.28 60.03
C ARG A 17 77.41 63.20 59.46
N GLN A 18 78.07 62.39 60.28
CA GLN A 18 79.00 61.36 59.78
C GLN A 18 78.33 60.26 58.94
N PRO A 19 77.20 59.66 59.38
CA PRO A 19 76.47 58.66 58.60
C PRO A 19 75.92 59.25 57.29
N SER A 20 75.42 60.48 57.31
CA SER A 20 74.92 61.12 56.10
C SER A 20 76.04 61.36 55.08
N VAL A 21 77.22 61.81 55.51
CA VAL A 21 78.40 61.95 54.63
C VAL A 21 78.87 60.60 54.07
N PHE A 22 78.86 59.53 54.88
CA PHE A 22 79.20 58.20 54.39
C PHE A 22 78.19 57.68 53.37
N CYS A 23 76.89 57.84 53.65
CA CYS A 23 75.82 57.52 52.70
C CYS A 23 75.96 58.29 51.39
N GLU A 24 76.25 59.59 51.44
CA GLU A 24 76.44 60.40 50.23
C GLU A 24 77.69 59.98 49.43
N ARG A 25 78.81 59.64 50.09
CA ARG A 25 79.99 59.08 49.41
C ARG A 25 79.69 57.74 48.76
N SER A 26 79.00 56.85 49.46
CA SER A 26 78.60 55.54 48.92
C SER A 26 77.66 55.68 47.73
N LYS A 27 76.65 56.56 47.78
CA LYS A 27 75.78 56.89 46.64
C LYS A 27 76.56 57.46 45.46
N HIS A 28 77.57 58.29 45.72
CA HIS A 28 78.39 58.88 44.67
C HIS A 28 79.29 57.83 43.99
N GLU A 29 79.88 56.92 44.75
CA GLU A 29 80.70 55.81 44.24
C GLU A 29 79.86 54.80 43.45
N THR A 30 78.69 54.40 43.96
CA THR A 30 77.78 53.51 43.22
C THR A 30 77.30 54.16 41.93
N GLY A 31 76.92 55.44 41.95
CA GLY A 31 76.56 56.18 40.75
C GLY A 31 77.67 56.29 39.71
N LYS A 32 78.95 56.37 40.13
CA LYS A 32 80.10 56.32 39.21
C LYS A 32 80.27 54.94 38.58
N MET A 33 80.15 53.88 39.37
CA MET A 33 80.25 52.50 38.88
C MET A 33 79.13 52.18 37.88
N THR A 34 77.90 52.60 38.16
CA THR A 34 76.76 52.46 37.23
C THR A 34 77.05 53.15 35.90
N LYS A 35 77.47 54.43 35.93
CA LYS A 35 77.80 55.18 34.71
C LYS A 35 78.96 54.56 33.93
N GLN A 36 79.94 53.96 34.61
CA GLN A 36 81.05 53.27 33.94
C GLN A 36 80.60 51.96 33.29
N LEU A 37 79.70 51.21 33.94
CA LEU A 37 79.11 50.00 33.38
C LEU A 37 78.25 50.32 32.16
N GLU A 38 77.38 51.33 32.23
CA GLU A 38 76.56 51.78 31.09
C GLU A 38 77.40 52.21 29.88
N ARG A 39 78.54 52.89 30.14
CA ARG A 39 79.50 53.25 29.07
C ARG A 39 80.17 52.05 28.43
N ARG A 40 80.42 50.97 29.19
CA ARG A 40 81.04 49.73 28.69
C ARG A 40 80.03 48.83 27.96
N SER A 41 78.79 48.75 28.44
CA SER A 41 77.71 47.95 27.84
C SER A 41 77.03 48.64 26.66
N GLY A 42 77.11 49.98 26.57
CA GLY A 42 76.45 50.77 25.54
C GLY A 42 74.94 50.89 25.71
N THR A 43 74.40 50.44 26.84
CA THR A 43 72.97 50.46 27.19
C THR A 43 72.81 50.92 28.63
N THR A 44 71.83 51.81 28.86
CA THR A 44 71.56 52.33 30.21
C THR A 44 70.68 51.36 31.01
N LEU A 45 70.76 51.41 32.34
CA LEU A 45 69.91 50.57 33.20
C LEU A 45 68.42 50.82 32.91
N ASP A 46 68.04 52.09 32.70
CA ASP A 46 66.68 52.52 32.37
C ASP A 46 66.19 51.96 31.02
N GLU A 47 67.08 51.74 30.05
CA GLU A 47 66.73 51.11 28.77
C GLU A 47 66.47 49.62 28.95
N ILE A 48 67.26 48.94 29.78
CA ILE A 48 67.08 47.51 30.09
C ILE A 48 65.77 47.29 30.85
N GLU A 49 65.46 48.13 31.84
CA GLU A 49 64.19 48.07 32.58
C GLU A 49 62.99 48.31 31.66
N ARG A 50 63.06 49.33 30.78
CA ARG A 50 62.00 49.59 29.80
C ARG A 50 61.83 48.43 28.82
N ALA A 51 62.91 47.83 28.33
CA ALA A 51 62.86 46.68 27.43
C ALA A 51 62.27 45.44 28.11
N LEU A 52 62.64 45.19 29.37
CA LEU A 52 62.08 44.11 30.17
C LEU A 52 60.57 44.29 30.38
N GLU A 53 60.13 45.50 30.75
CA GLU A 53 58.72 45.82 30.93
C GLU A 53 57.94 45.76 29.61
N ALA A 54 58.54 46.11 28.47
CA ALA A 54 57.94 45.90 27.16
C ALA A 54 57.77 44.40 26.85
N LYS A 55 58.79 43.57 27.11
CA LYS A 55 58.74 42.12 26.88
C LYS A 55 57.77 41.40 27.80
N LYS A 56 57.62 41.84 29.05
CA LYS A 56 56.57 41.33 29.95
C LYS A 56 55.18 41.59 29.39
N ARG A 57 54.90 42.83 28.93
CA ARG A 57 53.62 43.17 28.30
C ARG A 57 53.36 42.35 27.04
N GLU A 58 54.37 42.20 26.18
CA GLU A 58 54.28 41.36 24.98
C GLU A 58 53.98 39.90 25.33
N SER A 59 54.67 39.34 26.32
CA SER A 59 54.42 37.98 26.79
C SER A 59 53.02 37.81 27.37
N SER A 60 52.53 38.77 28.17
CA SER A 60 51.17 38.75 28.71
C SER A 60 50.11 38.83 27.60
N ALA A 61 50.33 39.66 26.58
CA ALA A 61 49.43 39.77 25.43
C ALA A 61 49.41 38.47 24.61
N LEU A 62 50.57 37.85 24.37
CA LEU A 62 50.66 36.56 23.69
C LEU A 62 50.01 35.44 24.49
N GLN A 63 50.15 35.45 25.82
CA GLN A 63 49.52 34.48 26.70
C GLN A 63 47.99 34.61 26.68
N ALA A 64 47.45 35.82 26.83
CA ALA A 64 46.02 36.08 26.72
C ALA A 64 45.47 35.68 25.34
N GLY A 65 46.21 35.95 24.27
CA GLY A 65 45.84 35.54 22.92
C GLY A 65 45.90 34.02 22.68
N ARG A 66 46.74 33.28 23.42
CA ARG A 66 46.74 31.80 23.39
C ARG A 66 45.57 31.24 24.19
N GLU A 67 45.32 31.78 25.38
CA GLU A 67 44.22 31.36 26.25
C GLU A 67 42.86 31.59 25.57
N SER A 68 42.65 32.75 24.93
CA SER A 68 41.42 33.03 24.18
C SER A 68 41.20 32.02 23.04
N ARG A 69 42.25 31.71 22.28
CA ARG A 69 42.16 30.73 21.18
C ARG A 69 41.91 29.32 21.70
N ASN A 70 42.58 28.92 22.78
CA ASN A 70 42.34 27.62 23.41
C ASN A 70 40.89 27.52 23.87
N TRP A 71 40.37 28.55 24.52
CA TRP A 71 38.98 28.60 24.95
C TRP A 71 37.99 28.48 23.78
N GLU A 72 38.23 29.20 22.67
CA GLU A 72 37.42 29.09 21.45
C GLU A 72 37.45 27.68 20.84
N TYR A 73 38.61 27.05 20.80
CA TYR A 73 38.76 25.68 20.31
C TYR A 73 38.03 24.67 21.21
N GLU A 74 38.20 24.75 22.52
CA GLU A 74 37.50 23.89 23.49
C GLU A 74 35.98 24.02 23.35
N HIS A 75 35.49 25.25 23.29
CA HIS A 75 34.07 25.52 23.13
C HIS A 75 33.52 25.00 21.78
N THR A 76 34.28 25.12 20.69
CA THR A 76 33.88 24.60 19.38
C THR A 76 33.89 23.07 19.35
N LEU A 77 34.88 22.45 20.00
CA LEU A 77 34.95 20.99 20.16
C LEU A 77 33.76 20.47 20.96
N GLU A 78 33.37 21.15 22.04
CA GLU A 78 32.23 20.76 22.86
C GLU A 78 30.90 20.88 22.10
N LYS A 79 30.72 21.96 21.32
CA LYS A 79 29.59 22.09 20.38
C LYS A 79 29.55 20.95 19.35
N THR A 80 30.71 20.52 18.88
CA THR A 80 30.79 19.42 17.90
C THR A 80 30.48 18.08 18.54
N ARG A 81 30.93 17.84 19.78
CA ARG A 81 30.62 16.62 20.54
C ARG A 81 29.12 16.48 20.80
N THR A 82 28.48 17.54 21.29
CA THR A 82 27.04 17.52 21.57
C THR A 82 26.22 17.27 20.31
N ARG A 83 26.55 17.97 19.20
CA ARG A 83 25.92 17.71 17.88
C ARG A 83 26.10 16.27 17.41
N LYS A 84 27.31 15.73 17.52
CA LYS A 84 27.59 14.34 17.15
C LYS A 84 26.72 13.37 17.95
N GLN A 85 26.62 13.57 19.27
CA GLN A 85 25.81 12.72 20.13
C GLN A 85 24.31 12.78 19.77
N ASP A 86 23.79 13.97 19.47
CA ASP A 86 22.40 14.15 19.02
C ASP A 86 22.14 13.43 17.68
N GLU A 87 23.08 13.54 16.74
CA GLU A 87 23.02 12.88 15.43
C GLU A 87 23.10 11.36 15.52
N GLU A 88 23.97 10.82 16.39
CA GLU A 88 24.05 9.38 16.68
C GLU A 88 22.75 8.87 17.29
N SER A 89 22.19 9.61 18.27
CA SER A 89 20.92 9.29 18.91
C SER A 89 19.74 9.37 17.93
N ALA A 90 19.76 10.30 16.97
CA ALA A 90 18.76 10.38 15.91
C ALA A 90 18.89 9.20 14.91
N SER A 91 20.12 8.84 14.56
CA SER A 91 20.42 7.72 13.66
C SER A 91 19.99 6.38 14.25
N GLU A 92 20.17 6.18 15.55
CA GLU A 92 19.73 4.97 16.24
C GLU A 92 18.20 4.86 16.28
N ARG A 93 17.50 5.96 16.56
CA ARG A 93 16.03 6.00 16.47
C ARG A 93 15.52 5.67 15.07
N LEU A 94 16.19 6.16 14.03
CA LEU A 94 15.85 5.81 12.64
C LEU A 94 16.08 4.32 12.36
N ARG A 95 17.19 3.74 12.83
CA ARG A 95 17.47 2.32 12.66
C ARG A 95 16.40 1.44 13.31
N GLN A 96 15.95 1.80 14.52
CA GLN A 96 14.85 1.11 15.20
C GLN A 96 13.53 1.23 14.41
N ALA A 97 13.21 2.42 13.90
CA ALA A 97 12.01 2.61 13.08
C ALA A 97 12.06 1.79 11.78
N MET A 98 13.22 1.70 11.13
CA MET A 98 13.41 0.86 9.94
C MET A 98 13.16 -0.63 10.26
N GLN A 99 13.71 -1.13 11.37
CA GLN A 99 13.48 -2.52 11.79
C GLN A 99 12.00 -2.81 12.06
N GLN A 100 11.28 -1.89 12.72
CA GLN A 100 9.84 -2.05 12.93
C GLN A 100 9.05 -2.07 11.61
N LEU A 101 9.42 -1.23 10.65
CA LEU A 101 8.80 -1.23 9.33
C LEU A 101 9.09 -2.51 8.54
N GLU A 102 10.32 -3.04 8.62
CA GLU A 102 10.70 -4.31 8.00
C GLU A 102 9.91 -5.48 8.59
N GLN A 103 9.75 -5.53 9.91
CA GLN A 103 8.89 -6.51 10.58
C GLN A 103 7.42 -6.35 10.16
N GLY A 104 6.92 -5.11 10.12
CA GLY A 104 5.56 -4.84 9.67
C GLY A 104 5.33 -5.19 8.19
N ARG A 105 6.37 -5.11 7.36
CA ARG A 105 6.34 -5.55 5.96
C ARG A 105 6.36 -7.07 5.87
N SER A 106 7.20 -7.77 6.62
CA SER A 106 7.27 -9.24 6.57
C SER A 106 5.95 -9.89 7.02
N LEU A 107 5.31 -9.35 8.06
CA LEU A 107 3.99 -9.80 8.52
C LEU A 107 2.89 -9.58 7.47
N ARG A 108 2.92 -8.44 6.77
CA ARG A 108 1.96 -8.18 5.68
C ARG A 108 2.19 -9.11 4.50
N GLN A 109 3.45 -9.37 4.17
CA GLN A 109 3.83 -10.27 3.09
C GLN A 109 3.31 -11.69 3.36
N SER A 110 3.54 -12.23 4.56
CA SER A 110 3.04 -13.57 4.92
C SER A 110 1.51 -13.65 4.96
N ALA A 111 0.84 -12.57 5.39
CA ALA A 111 -0.62 -12.49 5.35
C ALA A 111 -1.17 -12.49 3.92
N ILE A 112 -0.49 -11.80 2.98
CA ILE A 112 -0.85 -11.80 1.56
C ILE A 112 -0.66 -13.20 0.98
N GLU A 113 0.49 -13.84 1.20
CA GLU A 113 0.77 -15.20 0.70
C GLU A 113 -0.27 -16.21 1.19
N THR A 114 -0.67 -16.12 2.47
CA THR A 114 -1.73 -16.97 3.03
C THR A 114 -3.08 -16.74 2.34
N LYS A 115 -3.41 -15.48 2.01
CA LYS A 115 -4.65 -15.14 1.30
C LYS A 115 -4.62 -15.59 -0.16
N GLU A 116 -3.48 -15.50 -0.82
CA GLU A 116 -3.27 -16.01 -2.17
C GLU A 116 -3.50 -17.53 -2.22
N GLN A 117 -2.94 -18.29 -1.28
CA GLN A 117 -3.19 -19.73 -1.16
C GLN A 117 -4.68 -20.05 -0.92
N GLN A 118 -5.36 -19.29 -0.06
CA GLN A 118 -6.81 -19.46 0.16
C GLN A 118 -7.61 -19.18 -1.11
N LEU A 119 -7.24 -18.16 -1.88
CA LEU A 119 -7.90 -17.82 -3.13
C LEU A 119 -7.70 -18.91 -4.19
N GLU A 120 -6.49 -19.47 -4.29
CA GLU A 120 -6.20 -20.57 -5.21
C GLU A 120 -7.09 -21.79 -4.92
N MET A 121 -7.23 -22.16 -3.64
CA MET A 121 -8.12 -23.26 -3.23
C MET A 121 -9.58 -23.01 -3.62
N VAL A 122 -10.09 -21.79 -3.39
CA VAL A 122 -11.46 -21.42 -3.77
C VAL A 122 -11.65 -21.46 -5.28
N GLN A 123 -10.65 -21.03 -6.06
CA GLN A 123 -10.72 -21.09 -7.51
C GLN A 123 -10.76 -22.53 -8.02
N LEU A 124 -9.98 -23.43 -7.42
CA LEU A 124 -10.00 -24.87 -7.75
C LEU A 124 -11.35 -25.49 -7.43
N ASP A 125 -11.92 -25.21 -6.25
CA ASP A 125 -13.24 -25.72 -5.88
C ASP A 125 -14.33 -25.18 -6.81
N ARG A 126 -14.25 -23.90 -7.20
CA ARG A 126 -15.16 -23.30 -8.18
C ARG A 126 -15.04 -23.97 -9.55
N ALA A 127 -13.82 -24.28 -10.00
CA ALA A 127 -13.59 -25.00 -11.25
C ALA A 127 -14.16 -26.42 -11.20
N ARG A 128 -13.89 -27.17 -10.11
CA ARG A 128 -14.44 -28.51 -9.89
C ARG A 128 -15.97 -28.50 -9.85
N GLY A 129 -16.57 -27.50 -9.20
CA GLY A 129 -18.02 -27.32 -9.16
C GLY A 129 -18.61 -27.12 -10.56
N ARG A 130 -17.99 -26.27 -11.40
CA ARG A 130 -18.42 -26.08 -12.79
C ARG A 130 -18.34 -27.39 -13.60
N GLU A 131 -17.24 -28.13 -13.47
CA GLU A 131 -17.09 -29.42 -14.16
C GLU A 131 -18.14 -30.44 -13.71
N ALA A 132 -18.43 -30.52 -12.41
CA ALA A 132 -19.45 -31.41 -11.89
C ALA A 132 -20.83 -31.09 -12.46
N VAL A 133 -21.22 -29.81 -12.48
CA VAL A 133 -22.48 -29.35 -13.08
C VAL A 133 -22.53 -29.67 -14.57
N MET A 134 -21.44 -29.47 -15.31
CA MET A 134 -21.40 -29.81 -16.74
C MET A 134 -21.56 -31.32 -16.94
N ARG A 135 -20.86 -32.16 -16.16
CA ARG A 135 -20.99 -33.62 -16.25
C ARG A 135 -22.42 -34.09 -15.95
N GLU A 136 -23.05 -33.53 -14.92
CA GLU A 136 -24.43 -33.85 -14.56
C GLU A 136 -25.41 -33.44 -15.66
N ARG A 137 -25.25 -32.24 -16.24
CA ARG A 137 -26.08 -31.80 -17.37
C ARG A 137 -26.00 -32.75 -18.56
N HIS A 138 -24.80 -33.19 -18.93
CA HIS A 138 -24.63 -34.17 -20.01
C HIS A 138 -25.28 -35.51 -19.66
N SER A 139 -25.15 -35.97 -18.41
CA SER A 139 -25.81 -37.20 -17.94
C SER A 139 -27.33 -37.11 -18.02
N ILE A 140 -27.91 -36.02 -17.51
CA ILE A 140 -29.35 -35.75 -17.57
C ILE A 140 -29.82 -35.66 -19.02
N GLU A 141 -29.06 -35.00 -19.89
CA GLU A 141 -29.41 -34.89 -21.30
C GLU A 141 -29.39 -36.25 -22.00
N ALA A 142 -28.40 -37.11 -21.70
CA ALA A 142 -28.34 -38.47 -22.21
C ALA A 142 -29.58 -39.27 -21.78
N VAL A 143 -29.96 -39.23 -20.50
CA VAL A 143 -31.18 -39.89 -19.99
C VAL A 143 -32.44 -39.32 -20.65
N ARG A 144 -32.52 -37.99 -20.86
CA ARG A 144 -33.66 -37.38 -21.56
C ARG A 144 -33.75 -37.85 -23.01
N ARG A 145 -32.62 -38.04 -23.70
CA ARG A 145 -32.61 -38.58 -25.06
C ARG A 145 -33.14 -40.01 -25.10
N THR A 146 -32.68 -40.89 -24.21
CA THR A 146 -33.16 -42.27 -24.16
C THR A 146 -34.66 -42.35 -23.89
N VAL A 147 -35.17 -41.59 -22.91
CA VAL A 147 -36.62 -41.55 -22.60
C VAL A 147 -37.44 -41.04 -23.80
N ARG A 148 -36.96 -40.00 -24.50
CA ARG A 148 -37.65 -39.49 -25.70
C ARG A 148 -37.67 -40.53 -26.81
N GLU A 149 -36.58 -41.27 -27.01
CA GLU A 149 -36.50 -42.32 -28.01
C GLU A 149 -37.42 -43.50 -27.69
N GLU A 150 -37.47 -43.94 -26.43
CA GLU A 150 -38.39 -44.97 -25.96
C GLU A 150 -39.85 -44.58 -26.23
N ARG A 151 -40.24 -43.35 -25.86
CA ARG A 151 -41.60 -42.85 -26.11
C ARG A 151 -41.91 -42.73 -27.60
N ARG A 152 -40.97 -42.25 -28.42
CA ARG A 152 -41.12 -42.25 -29.90
C ARG A 152 -41.31 -43.68 -30.42
N GLY A 153 -40.62 -44.66 -29.84
CA GLY A 153 -40.81 -46.09 -30.11
C GLY A 153 -42.22 -46.57 -29.79
N GLN A 154 -42.70 -46.30 -28.58
CA GLN A 154 -44.06 -46.64 -28.13
C GLN A 154 -45.13 -46.03 -29.03
N ARG A 155 -44.99 -44.74 -29.40
CA ARG A 155 -45.94 -44.08 -30.30
C ARG A 155 -45.94 -44.69 -31.70
N ARG A 156 -44.77 -45.07 -32.23
CA ARG A 156 -44.68 -45.81 -33.50
C ARG A 156 -45.42 -47.14 -33.42
N GLN A 157 -45.28 -47.88 -32.32
CA GLN A 157 -45.99 -49.13 -32.10
C GLN A 157 -47.51 -48.92 -32.02
N TRP A 158 -47.96 -47.91 -31.27
CA TRP A 158 -49.39 -47.57 -31.17
C TRP A 158 -49.98 -47.17 -32.52
N ILE A 159 -49.28 -46.31 -33.28
CA ILE A 159 -49.67 -45.94 -34.65
C ILE A 159 -49.79 -47.17 -35.55
N HIS A 160 -48.85 -48.11 -35.44
CA HIS A 160 -48.90 -49.34 -36.22
C HIS A 160 -50.14 -50.17 -35.89
N GLN A 161 -50.47 -50.34 -34.60
CA GLN A 161 -51.69 -51.04 -34.17
C GLN A 161 -52.97 -50.35 -34.69
N VAL A 162 -53.03 -49.02 -34.63
CA VAL A 162 -54.18 -48.27 -35.16
C VAL A 162 -54.30 -48.46 -36.67
N LYS A 163 -53.19 -48.44 -37.42
CA LYS A 163 -53.20 -48.71 -38.87
C LYS A 163 -53.65 -50.13 -39.19
N GLU A 164 -53.19 -51.13 -38.44
CA GLU A 164 -53.64 -52.51 -38.61
C GLU A 164 -55.16 -52.67 -38.33
N MET A 165 -55.68 -52.00 -37.30
CA MET A 165 -57.11 -51.97 -37.02
C MET A 165 -57.89 -51.28 -38.15
N ASN A 166 -57.44 -50.10 -38.57
CA ASN A 166 -58.06 -49.33 -39.66
C ASN A 166 -58.08 -50.10 -40.98
N ALA A 167 -57.05 -50.91 -41.27
CA ALA A 167 -57.01 -51.75 -42.47
C ALA A 167 -58.02 -52.92 -42.42
N LYS A 168 -58.27 -53.49 -41.24
CA LYS A 168 -59.23 -54.60 -41.05
C LYS A 168 -60.69 -54.15 -41.08
N PHE A 169 -60.99 -52.91 -40.71
CA PHE A 169 -62.36 -52.39 -40.68
C PHE A 169 -63.08 -52.46 -42.04
N PRO A 170 -62.49 -51.97 -43.15
CA PRO A 170 -63.06 -52.13 -44.49
C PRO A 170 -63.25 -53.58 -44.90
N GLU A 171 -62.34 -54.49 -44.52
CA GLU A 171 -62.45 -55.93 -44.80
C GLU A 171 -63.62 -56.58 -44.04
N GLN A 172 -64.01 -56.05 -42.88
CA GLN A 172 -65.19 -56.53 -42.13
C GLN A 172 -66.50 -55.95 -42.66
N VAL A 173 -66.47 -54.73 -43.22
CA VAL A 173 -67.66 -54.07 -43.79
C VAL A 173 -67.97 -54.57 -45.21
N ARG A 174 -66.94 -54.96 -45.98
CA ARG A 174 -67.08 -55.40 -47.38
C ARG A 174 -67.97 -56.64 -47.59
N PRO A 175 -67.93 -57.70 -46.76
CA PRO A 175 -68.82 -58.85 -46.88
C PRO A 175 -70.29 -58.47 -46.69
N LEU A 176 -70.60 -57.54 -45.78
CA LEU A 176 -71.97 -57.05 -45.57
C LEU A 176 -72.50 -56.32 -46.82
N ALA A 177 -71.64 -55.55 -47.49
CA ALA A 177 -71.97 -54.91 -48.76
C ALA A 177 -72.10 -55.90 -49.94
N GLU A 178 -71.33 -57.00 -49.93
CA GLU A 178 -71.39 -58.05 -50.95
C GLU A 178 -72.59 -59.00 -50.76
N GLU A 179 -72.97 -59.32 -49.52
CA GLU A 179 -74.16 -60.11 -49.18
C GLU A 179 -75.44 -59.41 -49.63
N ARG A 180 -75.57 -58.09 -49.39
CA ARG A 180 -76.70 -57.28 -49.88
C ARG A 180 -76.82 -57.32 -51.42
N LYS A 181 -75.70 -57.26 -52.13
CA LYS A 181 -75.68 -57.37 -53.60
C LYS A 181 -76.15 -58.75 -54.09
N LYS A 182 -75.85 -59.82 -53.34
CA LYS A 182 -76.31 -61.19 -53.65
C LYS A 182 -77.80 -61.38 -53.37
N GLU A 183 -78.32 -60.76 -52.31
CA GLU A 183 -79.75 -60.81 -51.94
C GLU A 183 -80.65 -59.86 -52.78
N ARG A 184 -80.07 -59.08 -53.70
CA ARG A 184 -80.74 -58.05 -54.53
C ARG A 184 -81.43 -56.94 -53.70
N GLU A 185 -81.01 -56.74 -52.46
CA GLU A 185 -81.46 -55.62 -51.65
C GLU A 185 -80.72 -54.34 -52.11
N GLN A 186 -81.46 -53.27 -52.39
CA GLN A 186 -80.84 -51.96 -52.68
C GLN A 186 -80.26 -51.39 -51.39
N ALA A 187 -78.99 -50.99 -51.42
CA ALA A 187 -78.38 -50.24 -50.34
C ALA A 187 -79.22 -49.00 -50.03
N LYS A 188 -79.63 -48.83 -48.77
CA LYS A 188 -80.33 -47.60 -48.38
C LYS A 188 -79.34 -46.45 -48.46
N ALA A 189 -79.76 -45.29 -48.97
CA ALA A 189 -78.89 -44.11 -49.09
C ALA A 189 -78.19 -43.70 -47.78
N LYS A 190 -78.78 -44.06 -46.62
CA LYS A 190 -78.20 -43.84 -45.29
C LYS A 190 -77.01 -44.76 -44.98
N GLU A 191 -77.01 -46.00 -45.49
CA GLU A 191 -75.95 -46.98 -45.28
C GLU A 191 -74.73 -46.66 -46.14
N ASP A 192 -74.94 -46.33 -47.41
CA ASP A 192 -73.89 -45.83 -48.32
C ASP A 192 -73.23 -44.54 -47.79
N ALA A 193 -74.04 -43.64 -47.21
CA ALA A 193 -73.51 -42.44 -46.57
C ALA A 193 -72.66 -42.76 -45.34
N ALA A 194 -73.04 -43.77 -44.55
CA ALA A 194 -72.30 -44.21 -43.37
C ALA A 194 -70.97 -44.90 -43.74
N GLU A 195 -70.93 -45.73 -44.79
CA GLU A 195 -69.69 -46.35 -45.29
C GLU A 195 -68.69 -45.29 -45.79
N ARG A 196 -69.18 -44.29 -46.53
CA ARG A 196 -68.33 -43.17 -46.98
C ARG A 196 -67.83 -42.30 -45.83
N ALA A 197 -68.66 -42.07 -44.81
CA ALA A 197 -68.27 -41.35 -43.60
C ALA A 197 -67.16 -42.11 -42.84
N LEU A 198 -67.32 -43.42 -42.66
CA LEU A 198 -66.30 -44.28 -42.05
C LEU A 198 -64.96 -44.26 -42.81
N ALA A 199 -65.00 -44.34 -44.14
CA ALA A 199 -63.80 -44.25 -44.96
C ALA A 199 -63.12 -42.87 -44.86
N ALA A 200 -63.91 -41.80 -44.78
CA ALA A 200 -63.40 -40.44 -44.58
C ALA A 200 -62.78 -40.27 -43.19
N ASP A 201 -63.39 -40.83 -42.13
CA ASP A 201 -62.87 -40.81 -40.77
C ASP A 201 -61.56 -41.59 -40.63
N ILE A 202 -61.48 -42.79 -41.23
CA ILE A 202 -60.23 -43.59 -41.27
C ILE A 202 -59.12 -42.78 -41.95
N LYS A 203 -59.41 -42.17 -43.10
CA LYS A 203 -58.45 -41.36 -43.84
C LYS A 203 -57.97 -40.15 -43.02
N MET A 204 -58.90 -39.46 -42.37
CA MET A 204 -58.58 -38.33 -41.48
C MET A 204 -57.67 -38.80 -40.33
N ILE A 205 -58.00 -39.91 -39.66
CA ILE A 205 -57.17 -40.47 -38.59
C ILE A 205 -55.75 -40.76 -39.11
N GLU A 206 -55.61 -41.43 -40.24
CA GLU A 206 -54.31 -41.77 -40.84
C GLU A 206 -53.45 -40.55 -41.19
N GLU A 207 -54.07 -39.44 -41.59
CA GLU A 207 -53.37 -38.16 -41.86
C GLU A 207 -52.78 -37.54 -40.57
N TYR A 208 -53.43 -37.73 -39.41
CA TYR A 208 -52.96 -37.20 -38.13
C TYR A 208 -51.95 -38.10 -37.41
N LEU A 209 -51.98 -39.42 -37.63
CA LEU A 209 -51.11 -40.38 -36.93
C LEU A 209 -49.60 -40.03 -36.96
N PRO A 210 -49.00 -39.63 -38.09
CA PRO A 210 -47.57 -39.29 -38.13
C PRO A 210 -47.20 -38.09 -37.24
N ARG A 211 -48.12 -37.12 -37.06
CA ARG A 211 -47.88 -35.92 -36.24
C ARG A 211 -47.70 -36.25 -34.75
N LEU A 212 -48.23 -37.38 -34.31
CA LEU A 212 -48.09 -37.86 -32.93
C LEU A 212 -46.67 -38.36 -32.62
N ILE A 213 -45.88 -38.77 -33.61
CA ILE A 213 -44.47 -39.18 -33.43
C ILE A 213 -43.60 -37.96 -33.08
N SER A 214 -43.90 -36.82 -33.71
CA SER A 214 -43.18 -35.55 -33.55
C SER A 214 -43.57 -34.74 -32.32
N LEU A 215 -44.63 -35.10 -31.60
CA LEU A 215 -45.09 -34.36 -30.43
C LEU A 215 -44.05 -34.45 -29.29
N GLU A 216 -43.26 -33.43 -29.01
CA GLU A 216 -42.35 -33.50 -27.85
C GLU A 216 -43.14 -33.41 -26.53
N ASP A 217 -42.85 -34.29 -25.57
CA ASP A 217 -43.58 -34.40 -24.29
C ASP A 217 -43.27 -33.27 -23.29
N ILE A 218 -42.50 -32.27 -23.68
CA ILE A 218 -42.09 -31.17 -22.81
C ILE A 218 -42.26 -29.86 -23.60
N PRO A 219 -43.29 -29.04 -23.31
CA PRO A 219 -43.30 -27.67 -23.76
C PRO A 219 -42.44 -26.89 -22.77
N VAL A 220 -41.12 -26.93 -22.96
CA VAL A 220 -40.31 -25.79 -22.53
C VAL A 220 -40.01 -25.10 -23.83
N ASN A 221 -40.80 -24.06 -24.12
CA ASN A 221 -40.57 -23.21 -25.26
C ASN A 221 -39.11 -22.71 -25.16
N PRO A 222 -38.21 -23.14 -26.07
CA PRO A 222 -36.80 -22.79 -25.99
C PRO A 222 -36.62 -21.27 -26.07
N GLU A 223 -37.52 -20.57 -26.76
CA GLU A 223 -37.53 -19.11 -26.88
C GLU A 223 -37.84 -18.44 -25.54
N GLU A 224 -38.85 -18.91 -24.79
CA GLU A 224 -39.16 -18.39 -23.45
C GLU A 224 -38.01 -18.63 -22.47
N THR A 225 -37.32 -19.77 -22.61
CA THR A 225 -36.18 -20.10 -21.75
C THR A 225 -34.97 -19.23 -22.06
N ASP A 226 -34.73 -18.94 -23.33
CA ASP A 226 -33.68 -18.02 -23.77
C ASP A 226 -34.02 -16.55 -23.42
N ILE A 227 -35.29 -16.16 -23.46
CA ILE A 227 -35.75 -14.85 -23.00
C ILE A 227 -35.45 -14.68 -21.50
N ILE A 228 -35.82 -15.67 -20.67
CA ILE A 228 -35.55 -15.63 -19.23
C ILE A 228 -34.04 -15.59 -18.96
N ARG A 229 -33.23 -16.38 -19.70
CA ARG A 229 -31.76 -16.31 -19.58
C ARG A 229 -31.22 -14.93 -19.90
N ARG A 230 -31.63 -14.34 -21.02
CA ARG A 230 -31.17 -13.01 -21.44
C ARG A 230 -31.54 -11.93 -20.43
N GLN A 231 -32.73 -12.02 -19.82
CA GLN A 231 -33.14 -11.10 -18.75
C GLN A 231 -32.21 -11.21 -17.52
N PHE A 232 -31.83 -12.42 -17.12
CA PHE A 232 -30.87 -12.60 -16.04
C PHE A 232 -29.48 -12.07 -16.41
N ASP A 233 -29.00 -12.36 -17.62
CA ASP A 233 -27.70 -11.87 -18.10
C ASP A 233 -27.66 -10.33 -18.13
N GLU A 234 -28.76 -9.68 -18.53
CA GLU A 234 -28.90 -8.22 -18.51
C GLU A 234 -28.84 -7.65 -17.09
N VAL A 235 -29.57 -8.26 -16.14
CA VAL A 235 -29.56 -7.83 -14.73
C VAL A 235 -28.16 -8.00 -14.13
N PHE A 236 -27.49 -9.13 -14.37
CA PHE A 236 -26.14 -9.35 -13.88
C PHE A 236 -25.13 -8.37 -14.50
N ALA A 237 -25.26 -8.04 -15.78
CA ALA A 237 -24.42 -7.04 -16.42
C ALA A 237 -24.63 -5.63 -15.82
N GLN A 238 -25.87 -5.26 -15.51
CA GLN A 238 -26.18 -3.98 -14.85
C GLN A 238 -25.62 -3.93 -13.42
N GLU A 239 -25.76 -5.01 -12.65
CA GLU A 239 -25.17 -5.11 -11.30
C GLU A 239 -23.64 -5.03 -11.35
N GLU A 240 -22.99 -5.71 -12.30
CA GLU A 240 -21.54 -5.65 -12.50
C GLU A 240 -21.07 -4.22 -12.79
N GLN A 241 -21.73 -3.53 -13.72
CA GLN A 241 -21.41 -2.13 -14.03
C GLN A 241 -21.59 -1.22 -12.81
N THR A 242 -22.66 -1.41 -12.03
CA THR A 242 -22.91 -0.65 -10.80
C THR A 242 -21.82 -0.90 -9.76
N TYR A 243 -21.40 -2.15 -9.60
CA TYR A 243 -20.32 -2.53 -8.68
C TYR A 243 -18.98 -1.94 -9.11
N LEU A 244 -18.65 -2.01 -10.40
CA LEU A 244 -17.43 -1.43 -10.96
C LEU A 244 -17.40 0.09 -10.79
N ALA A 245 -18.51 0.78 -11.07
CA ALA A 245 -18.63 2.22 -10.85
C ALA A 245 -18.40 2.58 -9.37
N GLY A 246 -19.02 1.86 -8.43
CA GLY A 246 -18.79 2.07 -6.99
C GLY A 246 -17.33 1.80 -6.57
N ALA A 247 -16.69 0.80 -7.17
CA ALA A 247 -15.29 0.50 -6.92
C ALA A 247 -14.35 1.61 -7.46
N GLU A 248 -14.66 2.18 -8.63
CA GLU A 248 -13.93 3.31 -9.20
C GLU A 248 -14.11 4.59 -8.37
N GLU A 249 -15.33 4.88 -7.90
CA GLU A 249 -15.58 6.01 -6.99
C GLU A 249 -14.78 5.88 -5.69
N GLU A 250 -14.75 4.69 -5.08
CA GLU A 250 -13.95 4.47 -3.87
C GLU A 250 -12.43 4.54 -4.15
N ARG A 251 -11.97 4.10 -5.32
CA ARG A 251 -10.58 4.33 -5.76
C ARG A 251 -10.28 5.81 -5.88
N ALA A 252 -11.13 6.59 -6.54
CA ALA A 252 -10.96 8.03 -6.72
C ALA A 252 -10.98 8.76 -5.36
N ARG A 253 -11.86 8.36 -4.45
CA ARG A 253 -11.93 8.89 -3.07
C ARG A 253 -10.62 8.64 -2.32
N LYS A 254 -10.10 7.40 -2.37
CA LYS A 254 -8.83 7.04 -1.74
C LYS A 254 -7.65 7.79 -2.35
N GLU A 255 -7.63 7.98 -3.66
CA GLU A 255 -6.58 8.74 -4.34
C GLU A 255 -6.62 10.22 -3.94
N LYS A 256 -7.80 10.84 -3.86
CA LYS A 256 -7.97 12.23 -3.39
C LYS A 256 -7.52 12.39 -1.94
N LEU A 257 -7.89 11.45 -1.07
CA LEU A 257 -7.39 11.40 0.32
C LEU A 257 -5.87 11.25 0.36
N GLY A 258 -5.30 10.38 -0.46
CA GLY A 258 -3.85 10.19 -0.59
C GLY A 258 -3.14 11.47 -0.99
N ARG A 259 -3.62 12.16 -2.04
CA ARG A 259 -3.09 13.47 -2.46
C ARG A 259 -3.19 14.51 -1.34
N GLY A 260 -4.33 14.58 -0.64
CA GLY A 260 -4.51 15.49 0.49
C GLY A 260 -3.54 15.24 1.64
N LEU A 261 -3.29 13.97 1.97
CA LEU A 261 -2.31 13.58 2.98
C LEU A 261 -0.87 13.90 2.55
N GLU A 262 -0.55 13.76 1.26
CA GLU A 262 0.77 14.12 0.71
C GLU A 262 1.02 15.63 0.84
N VAL A 263 0.03 16.45 0.48
CA VAL A 263 0.09 17.92 0.65
C VAL A 263 0.27 18.29 2.12
N TYR A 264 -0.49 17.66 3.02
CA TYR A 264 -0.34 17.88 4.46
C TYR A 264 1.08 17.53 4.95
N ARG A 265 1.61 16.36 4.55
CA ARG A 265 2.99 15.95 4.89
C ARG A 265 4.01 16.95 4.34
N GLN A 266 3.83 17.45 3.12
CA GLN A 266 4.73 18.42 2.53
C GLN A 266 4.72 19.74 3.32
N ARG A 267 3.53 20.24 3.67
CA ARG A 267 3.37 21.44 4.49
C ARG A 267 4.05 21.32 5.84
N MET A 268 3.90 20.17 6.50
CA MET A 268 4.58 19.87 7.77
C MET A 268 6.11 19.84 7.62
N ARG A 269 6.64 19.30 6.52
CA ARG A 269 8.08 19.34 6.22
C ARG A 269 8.55 20.77 6.01
N ASP A 270 7.81 21.56 5.24
CA ASP A 270 8.17 22.96 4.94
C ASP A 270 8.17 23.82 6.21
N GLU A 271 7.18 23.65 7.11
CA GLU A 271 7.17 24.30 8.42
C GLU A 271 8.36 23.88 9.30
N TYR A 272 8.75 22.61 9.26
CA TYR A 272 9.89 22.12 10.01
C TYR A 272 11.21 22.70 9.47
N VAL A 273 11.37 22.76 8.14
CA VAL A 273 12.52 23.39 7.47
C VAL A 273 12.57 24.89 7.77
N ALA A 274 11.43 25.58 7.73
CA ALA A 274 11.34 26.99 8.12
C ALA A 274 11.79 27.18 9.56
N LYS A 275 11.21 26.45 10.53
CA LYS A 275 11.63 26.52 11.95
C LYS A 275 13.12 26.25 12.15
N LYS A 276 13.73 25.38 11.33
CA LYS A 276 15.18 25.10 11.39
C LYS A 276 16.02 26.28 10.86
N LYS A 277 15.59 26.94 9.77
CA LYS A 277 16.23 28.15 9.23
C LYS A 277 16.16 29.33 10.20
N TRP A 278 15.02 29.54 10.86
CA TRP A 278 14.86 30.59 11.87
C TRP A 278 15.69 30.38 13.15
N LYS A 279 16.17 29.16 13.41
CA LYS A 279 17.07 28.84 14.55
C LYS A 279 18.56 28.96 14.20
N THR A 280 18.89 29.17 12.93
CA THR A 280 20.29 29.25 12.43
C THR A 280 20.66 30.64 11.91
N ALA A 281 19.72 31.58 11.90
CA ALA A 281 19.95 33.02 11.77
C ALA A 281 20.00 33.66 13.16
#